data_AF-A0A820ALE0-F1
#
_entry.id   AF-A0A820ALE0-F1
#
_cell.length_a   1.000
_cell.length_b   1.000
_cell.length_c   1.000
_cell.angle_alpha   90.00
_cell.angle_beta   90.00
_cell.angle_gamma   90.00
#
_symmetry.space_group_name_H-M   'P 1'
#
loop_
_entity.id
_entity.type
_entity.pdbx_description
1 polymer ?
#
loop_
_entity_poly.entity_id
_entity_poly.type
_entity_poly.pdbx_seq_one_letter_code
_entity_poly.pdbx_strand_id
1 'polypeptide(L)'
;MAGNYVGPQGPLKDMRDVQQRNGGLVPYVERDHQGRLIKASGRIRGSMELANGTRVNERARLLISGQGDGSDDVGHIIPCSCGGSGQSTDNLYPQNSHINRGAQAQMDRSIAQGLMSDSNHNVVFEFRFIYEDTQHPNRPSYVYEHMDTYINDKLQSSIRDGDPNFYNSETK
;
A
#
# COMPACT_ATOMS: atom_id res chain seq x y z
N MET A 1 -6.59 -9.36 -22.17
CA MET A 1 -5.26 -8.94 -22.65
C MET A 1 -4.61 -8.17 -21.52
N ALA A 2 -3.66 -8.77 -20.81
CA ALA A 2 -2.87 -8.06 -19.82
C ALA A 2 -2.01 -7.03 -20.58
N GLY A 3 -2.35 -5.75 -20.45
CA GLY A 3 -1.48 -4.69 -20.94
C GLY A 3 -0.19 -4.75 -20.13
N ASN A 4 0.96 -4.90 -20.79
CA ASN A 4 2.27 -4.78 -20.16
C ASN A 4 2.35 -3.40 -19.50
N TYR A 5 2.08 -3.34 -18.20
CA TYR A 5 2.21 -2.09 -17.46
C TYR A 5 3.68 -1.76 -17.34
N VAL A 6 4.13 -0.84 -18.20
CA VAL A 6 5.44 -0.23 -18.12
C VAL A 6 5.28 0.93 -17.14
N GLY A 7 5.44 0.65 -15.84
CA GLY A 7 5.27 1.64 -14.78
C GLY A 7 6.12 2.91 -14.97
N PRO A 8 5.96 3.93 -14.10
CA PRO A 8 6.74 5.15 -14.18
C PRO A 8 8.23 4.81 -14.28
N GLN A 9 8.86 5.15 -15.41
CA GLN A 9 10.26 4.76 -15.65
C GLN A 9 11.26 5.61 -14.85
N GLY A 10 10.80 6.71 -14.24
CA GLY A 10 11.63 7.66 -13.49
C GLY A 10 11.16 7.88 -12.04
N PRO A 11 11.92 8.65 -11.25
CA PRO A 11 11.65 8.85 -9.83
C PRO A 11 10.32 9.57 -9.56
N LEU A 12 9.62 9.19 -8.50
CA LEU A 12 8.38 9.80 -8.03
C LEU A 12 8.65 11.09 -7.23
N LYS A 13 9.25 12.11 -7.85
CA LYS A 13 9.74 13.28 -7.10
C LYS A 13 8.64 14.29 -6.71
N ASP A 14 7.51 14.31 -7.41
CA ASP A 14 6.51 15.40 -7.28
C ASP A 14 5.15 14.95 -6.75
N MET A 15 5.11 13.84 -6.02
CA MET A 15 3.87 13.39 -5.36
C MET A 15 3.49 14.29 -4.20
N ARG A 16 2.18 14.48 -4.04
CA ARG A 16 1.58 15.21 -2.92
C ARG A 16 1.71 14.43 -1.62
N ASP A 17 1.83 15.15 -0.52
CA ASP A 17 1.78 14.57 0.83
C ASP A 17 0.43 13.88 1.05
N VAL A 18 0.46 12.72 1.70
CA VAL A 18 -0.74 11.92 2.02
C VAL A 18 -1.68 12.67 2.97
N GLN A 19 -2.95 12.27 2.99
CA GLN A 19 -4.02 13.00 3.69
C GLN A 19 -4.21 12.46 5.12
N GLN A 20 -4.34 13.34 6.11
CA GLN A 20 -4.74 12.94 7.48
C GLN A 20 -6.27 12.80 7.55
N ARG A 21 -6.80 11.57 7.56
CA ARG A 21 -8.24 11.28 7.61
C ARG A 21 -8.51 10.00 8.39
N ASN A 22 -9.68 9.91 9.05
CA ASN A 22 -10.12 8.70 9.76
C ASN A 22 -9.05 8.14 10.73
N GLY A 23 -8.41 9.01 11.51
CA GLY A 23 -7.43 8.60 12.52
C GLY A 23 -6.07 8.12 11.98
N GLY A 24 -5.69 8.48 10.75
CA GLY A 24 -4.34 8.18 10.24
C GLY A 24 -4.08 8.78 8.86
N LEU A 25 -2.96 8.39 8.27
CA LEU A 25 -2.60 8.74 6.90
C LEU A 25 -3.39 7.90 5.90
N VAL A 26 -3.82 8.55 4.82
CA VAL A 26 -4.60 7.94 3.74
C VAL A 26 -4.04 8.42 2.40
N PRO A 27 -3.76 7.51 1.45
CA PRO A 27 -3.24 7.89 0.13
C PRO A 27 -4.30 8.64 -0.69
N TYR A 28 -3.86 9.21 -1.80
CA TYR A 28 -4.76 9.52 -2.91
C TYR A 28 -5.05 8.25 -3.68
N VAL A 29 -6.31 8.00 -4.00
CA VAL A 29 -6.73 6.77 -4.70
C VAL A 29 -7.53 7.07 -5.94
N GLU A 30 -7.41 6.18 -6.92
CA GLU A 30 -8.32 6.10 -8.06
C GLU A 30 -9.04 4.76 -8.00
N ARG A 31 -10.32 4.79 -8.40
CA ARG A 31 -11.17 3.60 -8.44
C ARG A 31 -11.73 3.42 -9.84
N ASP A 32 -11.98 2.18 -10.22
CA ASP A 32 -12.71 1.88 -11.45
C ASP A 32 -14.23 2.10 -11.29
N HIS A 33 -14.99 1.80 -12.34
CA HIS A 33 -16.45 1.94 -12.33
C HIS A 33 -17.17 0.98 -11.38
N GLN A 34 -16.47 -0.03 -10.84
CA GLN A 34 -16.99 -0.97 -9.84
C GLN A 34 -16.62 -0.53 -8.41
N GLY A 35 -15.87 0.56 -8.26
CA GLY A 35 -15.40 1.07 -6.98
C GLY A 35 -14.16 0.35 -6.47
N ARG A 36 -13.50 -0.49 -7.27
CA ARG A 36 -12.27 -1.19 -6.87
C ARG A 36 -11.08 -0.24 -6.96
N LEU A 37 -10.17 -0.31 -5.99
CA LEU A 37 -8.92 0.47 -6.03
C LEU A 37 -8.12 0.05 -7.25
N ILE A 38 -7.74 0.97 -8.14
CA ILE A 38 -6.84 0.69 -9.28
C ILE A 38 -5.50 1.38 -9.13
N LYS A 39 -5.44 2.44 -8.31
CA LYS A 39 -4.23 3.18 -7.99
C LYS A 39 -4.30 3.74 -6.57
N ALA A 40 -3.16 3.76 -5.89
CA ALA A 40 -2.96 4.55 -4.69
C ALA A 40 -1.59 5.24 -4.74
N SER A 41 -1.47 6.48 -4.27
CA SER A 41 -0.19 7.18 -4.25
C SER A 41 -0.10 8.26 -3.20
N GLY A 42 1.14 8.66 -2.90
CA GLY A 42 1.42 9.83 -2.09
C GLY A 42 2.85 9.86 -1.56
N ARG A 43 3.13 10.92 -0.79
CA ARG A 43 4.38 11.12 -0.06
C ARG A 43 4.11 11.02 1.44
N ILE A 44 4.90 10.20 2.13
CA ILE A 44 4.99 10.12 3.59
C ILE A 44 6.26 10.86 4.00
N ARG A 45 6.13 11.80 4.93
CA ARG A 45 7.27 12.53 5.51
C ARG A 45 7.68 11.95 6.84
N GLY A 46 8.97 11.88 7.09
CA GLY A 46 9.55 11.41 8.34
C GLY A 46 9.15 12.31 9.51
N SER A 47 8.60 11.69 10.55
CA SER A 47 8.36 12.34 11.84
C SER A 47 8.15 11.28 12.91
N MET A 48 8.33 11.63 14.19
CA MET A 48 8.00 10.73 15.30
C MET A 48 6.49 10.47 15.43
N GLU A 49 5.65 11.32 14.84
CA GLU A 49 4.18 11.20 14.89
C GLU A 49 3.63 10.09 13.98
N LEU A 50 4.47 9.53 13.11
CA LEU A 50 4.14 8.37 12.28
C LEU A 50 3.76 7.12 13.10
N ALA A 51 4.06 7.07 14.40
CA ALA A 51 3.63 5.97 15.27
C ALA A 51 2.10 5.97 15.58
N ASN A 52 1.34 6.98 15.15
CA ASN A 52 -0.08 7.15 15.48
C ASN A 52 -1.05 6.45 14.50
N GLY A 53 -0.57 5.52 13.68
CA GLY A 53 -1.45 4.76 12.79
C GLY A 53 -2.47 3.93 13.58
N THR A 54 -3.58 3.60 12.93
CA THR A 54 -4.66 2.86 13.57
C THR A 54 -4.77 1.45 13.03
N ARG A 55 -5.05 0.50 13.93
CA ARG A 55 -5.36 -0.89 13.55
C ARG A 55 -6.67 -0.94 12.77
N VAL A 56 -6.82 -1.96 11.92
CA VAL A 56 -8.08 -2.22 11.21
C VAL A 56 -9.19 -2.46 12.24
N ASN A 57 -10.23 -1.62 12.21
CA ASN A 57 -11.40 -1.80 13.07
C ASN A 57 -12.40 -2.80 12.45
N GLU A 58 -13.34 -3.28 13.26
CA GLU A 58 -14.29 -4.32 12.82
C GLU A 58 -15.12 -3.89 11.62
N ARG A 59 -15.57 -2.63 11.60
CA ARG A 59 -16.37 -2.10 10.48
C ARG A 59 -15.59 -2.14 9.16
N ALA A 60 -14.35 -1.66 9.17
CA ALA A 60 -13.48 -1.68 8.00
C ALA A 60 -13.14 -3.11 7.60
N ARG A 61 -12.92 -3.99 8.59
CA ARG A 61 -12.67 -5.42 8.36
C ARG A 61 -13.81 -6.06 7.58
N LEU A 62 -15.04 -5.94 8.06
CA LEU A 62 -16.22 -6.51 7.40
C LEU A 62 -16.42 -6.01 5.97
N LEU A 63 -16.17 -4.71 5.74
CA LEU A 63 -16.31 -4.12 4.40
C LEU A 63 -15.26 -4.62 3.42
N ILE A 64 -14.02 -4.83 3.87
CA ILE A 64 -12.91 -5.23 3.00
C ILE A 64 -12.82 -6.75 2.86
N SER A 65 -12.99 -7.52 3.94
CA SER A 65 -12.99 -8.99 3.86
C SER A 65 -14.13 -9.51 2.99
N GLY A 66 -15.28 -8.81 2.93
CA GLY A 66 -16.36 -9.12 2.01
C GLY A 66 -16.05 -8.88 0.52
N GLN A 67 -14.90 -8.27 0.21
CA GLN A 67 -14.40 -8.05 -1.15
C GLN A 67 -13.31 -9.07 -1.55
N GLY A 68 -12.73 -9.79 -0.58
CA GLY A 68 -11.69 -10.78 -0.81
C GLY A 68 -12.20 -12.23 -0.79
N ASP A 69 -11.25 -13.16 -0.69
CA ASP A 69 -11.53 -14.51 -0.24
C ASP A 69 -11.71 -14.53 1.30
N GLY A 70 -12.44 -15.49 1.83
CA GLY A 70 -12.70 -15.63 3.28
C GLY A 70 -11.43 -15.87 4.12
N SER A 71 -10.30 -16.17 3.48
CA SER A 71 -8.98 -16.35 4.09
C SER A 71 -8.06 -15.12 4.01
N ASP A 72 -8.47 -14.07 3.28
CA ASP A 72 -7.67 -12.86 3.11
C ASP A 72 -7.61 -12.03 4.39
N ASP A 73 -6.46 -11.41 4.62
CA ASP A 73 -6.32 -10.33 5.57
C ASP A 73 -6.79 -9.00 4.97
N VAL A 74 -6.93 -8.00 5.83
CA VAL A 74 -7.13 -6.61 5.42
C VAL A 74 -5.77 -5.92 5.46
N GLY A 75 -5.17 -5.77 4.28
CA GLY A 75 -3.87 -5.14 4.09
C GLY A 75 -3.96 -3.63 4.15
N HIS A 76 -2.94 -2.99 4.70
CA HIS A 76 -2.76 -1.53 4.66
C HIS A 76 -1.96 -1.13 3.42
N ILE A 77 -2.32 -0.02 2.76
CA ILE A 77 -1.48 0.59 1.71
C ILE A 77 -0.36 1.41 2.35
N ILE A 78 -0.73 2.34 3.23
CA ILE A 78 0.21 2.97 4.16
C ILE A 78 0.16 2.15 5.45
N PRO A 79 1.27 1.51 5.86
CA PRO A 79 1.29 0.65 7.03
C PRO A 79 0.90 1.39 8.31
N CYS A 80 0.30 0.67 9.25
CA CYS A 80 -0.04 1.23 10.57
C CYS A 80 1.20 1.78 11.30
N SER A 81 2.38 1.16 11.14
CA SER A 81 3.65 1.63 11.70
C SER A 81 4.16 2.93 11.06
N CYS A 82 3.68 3.26 9.86
CA CYS A 82 3.99 4.49 9.15
C CYS A 82 2.88 5.55 9.32
N GLY A 83 1.93 5.35 10.24
CA GLY A 83 0.87 6.31 10.53
C GLY A 83 -0.43 6.04 9.77
N GLY A 84 -0.51 4.96 9.00
CA GLY A 84 -1.66 4.64 8.16
C GLY A 84 -2.96 4.42 8.93
N SER A 85 -4.07 4.88 8.36
CA SER A 85 -5.40 4.66 8.92
C SER A 85 -5.87 3.22 8.70
N GLY A 86 -6.29 2.56 9.77
CA GLY A 86 -7.02 1.27 9.73
C GLY A 86 -8.54 1.43 9.66
N GLN A 87 -9.04 2.65 9.51
CA GLN A 87 -10.47 2.93 9.47
C GLN A 87 -10.95 3.37 8.07
N SER A 88 -10.00 3.80 7.24
CA SER A 88 -10.25 4.29 5.89
C SER A 88 -10.17 3.16 4.85
N THR A 89 -11.25 2.89 4.14
CA THR A 89 -11.28 1.93 3.02
C THR A 89 -10.47 2.39 1.80
N ASP A 90 -9.98 3.64 1.82
CA ASP A 90 -9.01 4.16 0.83
C ASP A 90 -7.57 3.79 1.18
N ASN A 91 -7.31 3.29 2.39
CA ASN A 91 -5.99 2.82 2.82
C ASN A 91 -5.95 1.30 3.00
N LEU A 92 -7.02 0.60 2.64
CA LEU A 92 -7.20 -0.82 2.93
C LEU A 92 -7.66 -1.57 1.68
N TYR A 93 -7.19 -2.80 1.53
CA TYR A 93 -7.57 -3.70 0.45
C TYR A 93 -7.50 -5.17 0.90
N PRO A 94 -8.21 -6.10 0.24
CA PRO A 94 -8.06 -7.53 0.51
C PRO A 94 -6.67 -7.98 0.11
N GLN A 95 -5.94 -8.61 1.02
CA GLN A 95 -4.57 -9.06 0.77
C GLN A 95 -4.41 -10.50 1.27
N ASN A 96 -3.71 -11.33 0.48
CA ASN A 96 -3.35 -12.66 0.91
C ASN A 96 -2.61 -12.60 2.26
N SER A 97 -3.07 -13.41 3.23
CA SER A 97 -2.58 -13.38 4.61
C SER A 97 -1.11 -13.82 4.76
N HIS A 98 -0.60 -14.70 3.90
CA HIS A 98 0.81 -15.09 3.87
C HIS A 98 1.70 -13.90 3.50
N ILE A 99 1.31 -13.14 2.48
CA ILE A 99 2.04 -11.95 2.02
C ILE A 99 1.99 -10.84 3.06
N ASN A 100 0.77 -10.53 3.54
CA ASN A 100 0.54 -9.47 4.52
C ASN A 100 1.37 -9.69 5.78
N ARG A 101 1.41 -10.91 6.31
CA ARG A 101 2.14 -11.23 7.55
C ARG A 101 3.62 -11.55 7.32
N GLY A 102 3.99 -11.89 6.09
CA GLY A 102 5.34 -12.28 5.69
C GLY A 102 6.14 -11.09 5.16
N ALA A 103 6.30 -11.03 3.84
CA ALA A 103 7.22 -10.09 3.21
C ALA A 103 6.77 -8.63 3.32
N GLN A 104 5.45 -8.36 3.23
CA GLN A 104 4.92 -6.99 3.41
C GLN A 104 5.26 -6.46 4.81
N ALA A 105 5.00 -7.25 5.86
CA ALA A 105 5.29 -6.84 7.23
C ALA A 105 6.78 -6.56 7.47
N GLN A 106 7.70 -7.21 6.75
CA GLN A 106 9.13 -6.94 6.87
C GLN A 106 9.51 -5.63 6.16
N MET A 107 9.01 -5.42 4.96
CA MET A 107 9.21 -4.17 4.20
C MET A 107 8.64 -2.97 4.98
N ASP A 108 7.42 -3.08 5.50
CA ASP A 108 6.76 -2.04 6.29
C ASP A 108 7.57 -1.62 7.52
N ARG A 109 8.20 -2.59 8.21
CA ARG A 109 9.07 -2.30 9.37
C ARG A 109 10.33 -1.54 8.96
N SER A 110 10.95 -1.93 7.86
CA SER A 110 12.16 -1.27 7.34
C SER A 110 11.86 0.19 6.96
N ILE A 111 10.75 0.41 6.24
CA ILE A 111 10.28 1.75 5.86
C ILE A 111 9.99 2.60 7.11
N ALA A 112 9.25 2.05 8.08
CA ALA A 112 8.91 2.77 9.31
C ALA A 112 10.16 3.17 10.10
N GLN A 113 11.16 2.29 10.22
CA GLN A 113 12.42 2.59 10.89
C GLN A 113 13.15 3.76 10.22
N GLY A 114 13.24 3.75 8.89
CA GLY A 114 13.83 4.85 8.12
C GLY A 114 13.14 6.19 8.40
N LEU A 115 11.82 6.22 8.23
CA LEU A 115 11.00 7.42 8.43
C LEU A 115 11.03 7.96 9.87
N MET A 116 11.17 7.10 10.88
CA MET A 116 11.26 7.51 12.29
C MET A 116 12.67 7.99 12.69
N SER A 117 13.71 7.54 12.00
CA SER A 117 15.09 7.85 12.35
C SER A 117 15.57 9.24 11.91
N ASP A 118 14.96 9.84 10.88
CA ASP A 118 15.34 11.13 10.33
C ASP A 118 14.12 11.88 9.79
N SER A 119 13.89 13.11 10.28
CA SER A 119 12.77 13.97 9.82
C SER A 119 12.90 14.43 8.37
N ASN A 120 14.08 14.32 7.76
CA ASN A 120 14.31 14.59 6.35
C ASN A 120 14.16 13.35 5.47
N HIS A 121 13.88 12.19 6.07
CA HIS A 121 13.54 10.97 5.35
C HIS A 121 12.11 11.07 4.82
N ASN A 122 11.91 10.78 3.54
CA ASN A 122 10.59 10.76 2.93
C ASN A 122 10.46 9.52 2.05
N VAL A 123 9.27 8.92 2.03
CA VAL A 123 8.94 7.85 1.10
C VAL A 123 7.86 8.35 0.17
N VAL A 124 8.08 8.18 -1.11
CA VAL A 124 7.08 8.44 -2.14
C VAL A 124 6.68 7.14 -2.78
N PHE A 125 5.39 6.89 -2.93
CA PHE A 125 4.90 5.63 -3.47
C PHE A 125 3.79 5.79 -4.49
N GLU A 126 3.69 4.80 -5.36
CA GLU A 126 2.59 4.58 -6.27
C GLU A 126 2.31 3.08 -6.37
N PHE A 127 1.08 2.68 -6.04
CA PHE A 127 0.61 1.30 -6.14
C PHE A 127 -0.36 1.20 -7.32
N ARG A 128 -0.37 0.06 -8.02
CA ARG A 128 -1.38 -0.31 -9.01
C ARG A 128 -1.96 -1.67 -8.66
N PHE A 129 -3.28 -1.76 -8.69
CA PHE A 129 -4.00 -2.98 -8.37
C PHE A 129 -4.61 -3.54 -9.65
N ILE A 130 -4.31 -4.79 -9.95
CA ILE A 130 -4.76 -5.49 -11.15
C ILE A 130 -5.74 -6.58 -10.76
N TYR A 131 -6.86 -6.69 -11.47
CA TYR A 131 -7.93 -7.65 -11.21
C TYR A 131 -8.14 -8.52 -12.44
N GLU A 132 -7.65 -9.75 -12.39
CA GLU A 132 -7.83 -10.75 -13.46
C GLU A 132 -8.61 -11.97 -12.99
N ASP A 133 -8.69 -12.20 -11.67
CA ASP A 133 -9.46 -13.27 -11.07
C ASP A 133 -10.97 -12.98 -11.15
N THR A 134 -11.65 -13.78 -11.98
CA THR A 134 -13.10 -13.70 -12.15
C THR A 134 -13.89 -14.33 -11.00
N GLN A 135 -13.28 -15.22 -10.22
CA GLN A 135 -13.92 -15.83 -9.06
C GLN A 135 -13.93 -14.87 -7.86
N HIS A 136 -12.90 -14.03 -7.74
CA HIS A 136 -12.77 -13.04 -6.66
C HIS A 136 -12.57 -11.63 -7.25
N PRO A 137 -13.60 -11.07 -7.93
CA PRO A 137 -13.45 -9.89 -8.77
C PRO A 137 -13.08 -8.60 -8.04
N ASN A 138 -13.21 -8.56 -6.70
CA ASN A 138 -12.83 -7.41 -5.88
C ASN A 138 -11.52 -7.63 -5.11
N ARG A 139 -10.86 -8.77 -5.30
CA ARG A 139 -9.51 -9.06 -4.79
C ARG A 139 -8.48 -8.74 -5.87
N PRO A 140 -7.51 -7.87 -5.62
CA PRO A 140 -6.40 -7.66 -6.55
C PRO A 140 -5.68 -8.99 -6.79
N SER A 141 -5.54 -9.38 -8.05
CA SER A 141 -4.69 -10.49 -8.49
C SER A 141 -3.21 -10.13 -8.35
N TYR A 142 -2.87 -8.86 -8.59
CA TYR A 142 -1.52 -8.33 -8.43
C TYR A 142 -1.55 -6.91 -7.87
N VAL A 143 -0.54 -6.58 -7.08
CA VAL A 143 -0.24 -5.19 -6.69
C VAL A 143 1.17 -4.86 -7.17
N TYR A 144 1.29 -3.90 -8.07
CA TYR A 144 2.58 -3.33 -8.44
C TYR A 144 2.89 -2.17 -7.51
N GLU A 145 4.06 -2.17 -6.91
CA GLU A 145 4.52 -1.18 -5.96
C GLU A 145 5.77 -0.49 -6.47
N HIS A 146 5.69 0.82 -6.66
CA HIS A 146 6.85 1.65 -6.88
C HIS A 146 7.02 2.57 -5.68
N MET A 147 8.12 2.43 -4.96
CA MET A 147 8.47 3.31 -3.84
C MET A 147 9.87 3.88 -4.02
N ASP A 148 9.99 5.20 -3.86
CA ASP A 148 11.26 5.91 -3.84
C ASP A 148 11.48 6.50 -2.45
N THR A 149 12.66 6.25 -1.89
CA THR A 149 13.09 6.81 -0.61
C THR A 149 14.02 7.99 -0.84
N TYR A 150 13.76 9.09 -0.15
CA TYR A 150 14.55 10.32 -0.22
C TYR A 150 15.05 10.71 1.16
N ILE A 151 16.28 11.21 1.24
CA ILE A 151 16.81 11.89 2.42
C ILE A 151 17.39 13.23 1.95
N ASN A 152 16.98 14.33 2.58
CA ASN A 152 17.37 15.69 2.16
C ASN A 152 17.12 15.92 0.65
N ASP A 153 15.95 15.50 0.17
CA ASP A 153 15.51 15.56 -1.24
C ASP A 153 16.40 14.82 -2.26
N LYS A 154 17.33 13.99 -1.78
CA LYS A 154 18.16 13.12 -2.62
C LYS A 154 17.64 11.69 -2.57
N LEU A 155 17.42 11.12 -3.76
CA LEU A 155 17.02 9.72 -3.92
C LEU A 155 18.09 8.80 -3.29
N GLN A 156 17.66 7.93 -2.38
CA GLN A 156 18.50 6.95 -1.71
C GLN A 156 18.30 5.56 -2.27
N SER A 157 17.03 5.19 -2.50
CA SER A 157 16.66 3.88 -3.03
C SER A 157 15.36 3.96 -3.82
N SER A 158 15.18 2.99 -4.71
CA SER A 158 13.94 2.77 -5.46
C SER A 158 13.61 1.28 -5.35
N ILE A 159 12.40 0.98 -4.90
CA ILE A 159 11.79 -0.34 -4.92
C ILE A 159 10.79 -0.31 -6.06
N ARG A 160 10.94 -1.25 -6.98
CA ARG A 160 9.96 -1.51 -8.05
C ARG A 160 9.61 -2.96 -7.94
N ASP A 161 8.59 -3.24 -7.15
CA ASP A 161 8.07 -4.57 -7.02
C ASP A 161 6.86 -4.74 -7.92
N GLY A 162 6.90 -5.82 -8.67
CA GLY A 162 5.94 -6.18 -9.68
C GLY A 162 6.09 -7.64 -10.04
N ASP A 163 6.80 -8.40 -9.21
CA ASP A 163 6.99 -9.81 -9.44
C ASP A 163 5.63 -10.50 -9.22
N PRO A 164 5.00 -11.04 -10.26
CA PRO A 164 3.76 -11.78 -10.11
C PRO A 164 3.90 -12.95 -9.11
N ASN A 165 5.12 -13.44 -8.84
CA ASN A 165 5.38 -14.51 -7.87
C ASN A 165 5.36 -14.06 -6.40
N PHE A 166 5.48 -12.76 -6.12
CA PHE A 166 5.35 -12.24 -4.75
C PHE A 166 3.88 -12.25 -4.31
N TYR A 167 2.97 -12.02 -5.27
CA TYR A 167 1.52 -11.98 -5.06
C TYR A 167 0.79 -13.31 -5.35
N ASN A 168 1.34 -14.15 -6.24
CA ASN A 168 0.81 -15.48 -6.61
C ASN A 168 1.67 -16.67 -6.16
N SER A 169 2.51 -16.56 -5.12
CA SER A 169 3.06 -17.80 -4.53
C SER A 169 1.93 -18.50 -3.77
N GLU A 170 1.22 -19.34 -4.51
CA GLU A 170 0.39 -20.41 -3.98
C GLU A 170 1.12 -21.08 -2.83
N THR A 171 0.54 -21.01 -1.64
CA THR A 171 0.24 -22.23 -0.89
C THR A 171 -0.84 -21.94 0.13
N LYS A 172 -1.86 -22.79 0.07
CA LYS A 172 -2.90 -22.95 1.08
C LYS A 172 -2.33 -23.19 2.47
#